data_AF-A0A382JTV0-F1
#
_entry.id   AF-A0A382JTV0-F1
#
_cell.length_a   1.000
_cell.length_b   1.000
_cell.length_c   1.000
_cell.angle_alpha   90.00
_cell.angle_beta   90.00
_cell.angle_gamma   90.00
#
_symmetry.space_group_name_H-M   'P 1'
#
loop_
_entity.id
_entity.type
_entity.pdbx_description
1 polymer ?
#
loop_
_entity_poly.entity_id
_entity_poly.type
_entity_poly.pdbx_seq_one_letter_code
_entity_poly.pdbx_strand_id
1 'polypeptide(L)' 'STKRRFEEQLGRPITYALARSVADTNHFAVHGGIPTLVYGPEGGNTCMANEFVDINSLVNVARAYCGVAVDMLGMA' A
#
# COMPACT_ATOMS: atom_id res chain seq x y z
N SER A 1 3.10 -12.72 -4.83
CA SER A 1 2.18 -12.40 -3.72
C SER A 1 2.44 -10.98 -3.24
N THR A 2 1.40 -10.26 -2.83
CA THR A 2 1.49 -8.82 -2.46
C THR A 2 2.60 -8.55 -1.45
N LYS A 3 2.63 -9.29 -0.34
CA LYS A 3 3.68 -9.19 0.68
C LYS A 3 5.10 -9.28 0.10
N ARG A 4 5.38 -10.31 -0.71
CA ARG A 4 6.70 -10.54 -1.31
C ARG A 4 7.15 -9.34 -2.15
N ARG A 5 6.25 -8.80 -3.00
CA ARG A 5 6.57 -7.65 -3.87
C ARG A 5 6.94 -6.42 -3.06
N PHE A 6 6.31 -6.19 -1.92
CA PHE A 6 6.68 -5.09 -1.02
C PHE A 6 8.00 -5.32 -0.30
N GLU A 7 8.23 -6.51 0.25
CA GLU A 7 9.48 -6.84 0.95
C GLU A 7 10.70 -6.74 0.02
N GLU A 8 10.55 -7.10 -1.25
CA GLU A 8 11.57 -6.92 -2.29
C GLU A 8 11.97 -5.45 -2.49
N GLN A 9 11.00 -4.53 -2.51
CA GLN A 9 11.28 -3.10 -2.70
C GLN A 9 11.76 -2.42 -1.41
N LEU A 10 11.36 -2.94 -0.24
CA LEU A 10 11.73 -2.39 1.06
C LEU A 10 13.08 -2.90 1.56
N GLY A 11 13.56 -4.05 1.06
CA GLY A 11 14.77 -4.72 1.56
C GLY A 11 14.64 -5.22 3.01
N ARG A 12 13.42 -5.26 3.55
CA ARG A 12 13.12 -5.68 4.92
C ARG A 12 11.71 -6.26 5.00
N PRO A 13 11.40 -7.06 6.04
CA PRO A 13 10.05 -7.54 6.28
C PRO A 13 9.05 -6.40 6.48
N ILE A 14 7.82 -6.59 5.98
CA ILE A 14 6.73 -5.66 6.26
C ILE A 14 6.21 -5.82 7.68
N THR A 15 5.80 -4.70 8.28
CA THR A 15 5.10 -4.68 9.56
C THR A 15 3.62 -4.41 9.29
N TYR A 16 2.76 -5.26 9.83
CA TYR A 16 1.33 -4.99 9.84
C TYR A 16 0.99 -4.03 10.97
N ALA A 17 0.25 -2.98 10.64
CA ALA A 17 -0.26 -2.02 11.60
C ALA A 17 -1.77 -1.92 11.48
N LEU A 18 -2.43 -1.70 12.63
CA LEU A 18 -3.85 -1.38 12.68
C LEU A 18 -3.98 0.12 12.93
N ALA A 19 -4.65 0.81 12.02
CA ALA A 19 -5.00 2.22 12.16
C ALA A 19 -6.52 2.37 12.30
N ARG A 20 -6.96 3.40 13.04
CA ARG A 20 -8.38 3.79 13.08
C ARG A 20 -8.59 4.94 12.11
N SER A 21 -9.37 4.69 11.06
CA SER A 21 -9.79 5.69 10.08
C SER A 21 -11.11 5.25 9.44
N VAL A 22 -11.70 6.15 8.65
CA VAL A 22 -12.78 5.85 7.72
C VAL A 22 -12.21 5.92 6.31
N ALA A 23 -12.16 4.79 5.63
CA ALA A 23 -11.69 4.68 4.26
C ALA A 23 -12.54 3.66 3.47
N ASP A 24 -12.38 3.65 2.16
CA ASP A 24 -13.06 2.70 1.27
C ASP A 24 -12.82 1.24 1.68
N THR A 25 -11.65 0.97 2.26
CA THR A 25 -11.28 -0.36 2.76
C THR A 25 -12.20 -0.86 3.87
N ASN A 26 -12.65 0.02 4.78
CA ASN A 26 -13.65 -0.34 5.78
C ASN A 26 -14.96 -0.76 5.10
N HIS A 27 -15.39 0.00 4.09
CA HIS A 27 -16.63 -0.27 3.37
C HIS A 27 -16.56 -1.60 2.61
N PHE A 28 -15.48 -1.84 1.86
CA PHE A 28 -15.28 -3.10 1.13
C PHE A 28 -15.16 -4.31 2.05
N ALA A 29 -14.47 -4.18 3.18
CA ALA A 29 -14.34 -5.26 4.14
C ALA A 29 -15.69 -5.60 4.80
N VAL A 30 -16.44 -4.59 5.26
CA VAL A 30 -17.69 -4.80 6.01
C VAL A 30 -18.86 -5.19 5.10
N HIS A 31 -19.03 -4.50 3.97
CA HIS A 31 -20.20 -4.69 3.11
C HIS A 31 -19.93 -5.59 1.90
N GLY A 32 -18.69 -5.65 1.43
CA GLY A 32 -18.29 -6.48 0.30
C GLY A 32 -17.74 -7.85 0.68
N GLY A 33 -17.34 -8.06 1.95
CA GLY A 33 -16.64 -9.27 2.37
C GLY A 33 -15.27 -9.44 1.70
N ILE A 34 -14.69 -8.36 1.17
CA ILE A 34 -13.44 -8.38 0.42
C ILE A 34 -12.28 -8.14 1.40
N PRO A 35 -11.27 -9.03 1.47
CA PRO A 35 -10.06 -8.77 2.24
C PRO A 35 -9.29 -7.58 1.65
N THR A 36 -9.05 -6.55 2.45
CA THR A 36 -8.36 -5.32 2.02
C THR A 36 -7.01 -5.14 2.70
N LEU A 37 -6.05 -4.57 1.97
CA LEU A 37 -4.78 -4.07 2.50
C LEU A 37 -4.66 -2.60 2.11
N VAL A 38 -4.20 -1.75 3.03
CA VAL A 38 -3.82 -0.37 2.75
C VAL A 38 -2.32 -0.25 2.89
N TYR A 39 -1.66 0.27 1.86
CA TYR A 39 -0.26 0.60 1.89
C TYR A 39 0.00 1.78 0.94
N GLY A 40 1.00 2.59 1.23
CA GLY A 40 1.32 3.77 0.44
C GLY A 40 2.73 4.26 0.75
N PRO A 41 3.21 5.25 0.00
CA PRO A 41 4.49 5.88 0.29
C PRO A 41 4.49 6.57 1.64
N GLU A 42 5.69 6.76 2.16
CA GLU A 42 5.92 7.61 3.33
C GLU A 42 5.62 9.06 2.99
N GLY A 43 5.05 9.77 3.95
CA GLY A 43 4.60 11.14 3.82
C GLY A 43 3.97 11.59 5.12
N GLY A 44 3.39 12.77 5.10
CA GLY A 44 2.77 13.31 6.30
C GLY A 44 1.89 14.50 6.01
N ASN A 45 1.17 14.88 7.06
CA ASN A 45 0.31 16.04 7.07
C ASN A 45 -0.83 16.00 6.04
N THR A 46 -1.38 14.81 5.79
CA THR A 46 -2.55 14.64 4.91
C THR A 46 -3.66 15.63 5.26
N CYS A 47 -4.14 16.36 4.25
CA CYS A 47 -5.14 17.43 4.39
C CYS A 47 -4.67 18.70 5.12
N MET A 48 -3.37 18.93 5.24
CA MET A 48 -2.79 20.17 5.78
C MET A 48 -1.98 20.93 4.72
N ALA A 49 -1.75 22.23 4.93
CA ALA A 49 -1.05 23.08 3.96
C ALA A 49 0.40 22.65 3.69
N ASN A 50 1.01 21.88 4.60
CA ASN A 50 2.36 21.34 4.50
C ASN A 50 2.36 19.82 4.26
N GLU A 51 1.33 19.31 3.58
CA GLU A 51 1.29 17.93 3.09
C GLU A 51 2.51 17.64 2.20
N PHE A 52 3.15 16.49 2.43
CA PHE A 52 4.32 16.09 1.67
C PHE A 52 4.39 14.57 1.50
N VAL A 53 5.18 14.14 0.52
CA VAL A 53 5.49 12.74 0.24
C VAL A 53 7.00 12.58 0.07
N ASP A 54 7.55 11.48 0.58
CA ASP A 54 8.93 11.09 0.30
C ASP A 54 9.03 10.45 -1.10
N ILE A 55 9.86 11.04 -1.96
CA ILE A 55 9.97 10.64 -3.37
C ILE A 55 10.61 9.25 -3.51
N ASN A 56 11.54 8.87 -2.63
CA ASN A 56 12.19 7.57 -2.72
C ASN A 56 11.21 6.45 -2.35
N SER A 57 10.42 6.66 -1.30
CA SER A 57 9.35 5.77 -0.89
C SER A 57 8.29 5.61 -1.99
N LEU A 58 7.89 6.71 -2.64
CA LEU A 58 6.97 6.69 -3.79
C LEU A 58 7.45 5.76 -4.91
N VAL A 59 8.73 5.85 -5.29
CA VAL A 59 9.29 5.00 -6.35
C VAL A 59 9.24 3.52 -5.96
N ASN A 60 9.56 3.18 -4.70
CA ASN A 60 9.50 1.81 -4.20
C ASN A 60 8.08 1.25 -4.20
N VAL A 61 7.10 2.04 -3.74
CA VAL A 61 5.68 1.64 -3.74
C VAL A 61 5.17 1.43 -5.17
N ALA A 62 5.50 2.33 -6.10
CA ALA A 62 5.11 2.21 -7.50
C ALA A 62 5.63 0.91 -8.13
N ARG A 63 6.90 0.56 -7.90
CA ARG A 63 7.49 -0.71 -8.38
C ARG A 63 6.78 -1.92 -7.78
N ALA A 64 6.46 -1.89 -6.48
CA ALA A 64 5.73 -2.96 -5.82
C ALA A 64 4.34 -3.14 -6.45
N TYR A 65 3.60 -2.05 -6.68
CA TYR A 65 2.29 -2.09 -7.35
C TYR A 65 2.34 -2.65 -8.76
N CYS A 66 3.32 -2.25 -9.58
CA CYS A 66 3.51 -2.85 -10.89
C CYS A 66 3.73 -4.37 -10.78
N GLY A 67 4.58 -4.82 -9.85
CA GLY A 67 4.81 -6.24 -9.60
C GLY A 67 3.57 -6.99 -9.12
N VAL A 68 2.71 -6.36 -8.32
CA VAL A 68 1.43 -6.95 -7.89
C VAL A 68 0.45 -7.06 -9.05
N ALA A 69 0.33 -6.02 -9.89
CA ALA A 69 -0.53 -6.05 -11.06
C ALA A 69 -0.10 -7.15 -12.05
N VAL A 70 1.21 -7.30 -12.28
CA VAL A 70 1.79 -8.36 -13.11
C VAL A 70 1.49 -9.76 -12.53
N ASP A 71 1.66 -9.95 -11.21
CA ASP A 71 1.29 -11.20 -10.54
C ASP A 71 -0.20 -11.52 -10.69
N MET A 72 -1.09 -10.52 -10.54
CA MET A 72 -2.55 -10.70 -10.62
C MET A 72 -3.03 -11.01 -12.03
N LEU A 73 -2.38 -10.42 -13.05
CA LEU A 73 -2.71 -10.66 -14.45
C LEU A 73 -2.12 -11.97 -14.99
N GLY A 74 -1.35 -12.71 -14.20
CA GLY A 74 -0.70 -13.95 -14.62
C GLY A 74 0.40 -13.73 -15.67
N MET A 75 1.03 -12.56 -15.66
CA MET A 75 2.11 -12.18 -16.59
C MET A 75 3.51 -12.32 -15.97
N ALA A 76 3.60 -12.95 -14.79
CA ALA A 76 4.80 -13.12 -13.98
C ALA A 76 5.54 -14.42 -14.29
#